data_AF-I3IFX6-F1
#
_entry.id   AF-I3IFX6-F1
#
_cell.length_a   1.000
_cell.length_b   1.000
_cell.length_c   1.000
_cell.angle_alpha   90.00
_cell.angle_beta   90.00
_cell.angle_gamma   90.00
#
_symmetry.space_group_name_H-M   'P 1'
#
loop_
_entity.id
_entity.type
_entity.pdbx_description
1 polymer ?
#
loop_
_entity_poly.entity_id
_entity_poly.type
_entity_poly.pdbx_seq_one_letter_code
_entity_poly.pdbx_strand_id
1 'polypeptide(L)'
;MKFEKLNEKIYDGDSLEANDIEMVFTADVTSVKLSFPDLFDFSKLEKIISHDESLNIQSELNFGVIEFDGEKIFKGRKKGLRLYGHISIEESGKYIFIFSCGEFQPARFQIFLEGYLKV
;
A
#
# COMPACT_ATOMS: atom_id res chain seq x y z
N MET A 1 -3.22 -17.95 -1.77
CA MET A 1 -2.24 -16.85 -1.68
C MET A 1 -2.34 -16.24 -0.28
N LYS A 2 -1.24 -15.73 0.27
CA LYS A 2 -1.21 -15.16 1.63
C LYS A 2 -0.56 -13.78 1.54
N PHE A 3 -1.23 -12.76 2.05
CA PHE A 3 -0.61 -11.46 2.24
C PHE A 3 0.42 -11.53 3.37
N GLU A 4 1.63 -11.08 3.09
CA GLU A 4 2.73 -11.02 4.05
C GLU A 4 2.81 -9.61 4.63
N LYS A 5 2.61 -9.50 5.94
CA LYS A 5 2.60 -8.23 6.66
C LYS A 5 4.01 -7.87 7.13
N LEU A 6 4.44 -6.65 6.83
CA LEU A 6 5.77 -6.15 7.20
C LEU A 6 5.68 -5.01 8.25
N ASN A 7 4.76 -4.05 8.08
CA ASN A 7 4.66 -2.82 8.89
C ASN A 7 5.98 -2.04 9.02
N GLU A 8 6.75 -1.95 7.94
CA GLU A 8 8.02 -1.24 7.92
C GLU A 8 7.79 0.25 7.70
N LYS A 9 8.47 1.12 8.46
CA LYS A 9 8.44 2.56 8.24
C LYS A 9 9.50 2.92 7.21
N ILE A 10 9.05 3.41 6.05
CA ILE A 10 9.92 3.76 4.93
C ILE A 10 10.33 5.23 4.98
N TYR A 11 9.44 6.10 5.43
CA TYR A 11 9.70 7.54 5.51
C TYR A 11 8.99 8.21 6.69
N ASP A 12 9.62 9.24 7.25
CA ASP A 12 9.10 10.09 8.32
C ASP A 12 9.78 11.47 8.23
N GLY A 13 9.12 12.44 7.62
CA GLY A 13 9.73 13.73 7.29
C GLY A 13 8.73 14.75 6.74
N ASP A 14 9.21 15.75 6.00
CA ASP A 14 8.37 16.78 5.37
C ASP A 14 7.56 16.18 4.21
N SER A 15 6.32 16.63 4.01
CA SER A 15 5.49 16.23 2.87
C SER A 15 6.00 16.80 1.54
N LEU A 16 6.73 17.91 1.55
CA LEU A 16 7.34 18.49 0.34
C LEU A 16 8.48 17.62 -0.20
N GLU A 17 9.29 17.06 0.70
CA GLU A 17 10.38 16.13 0.34
C GLU A 17 9.84 14.75 -0.05
N ALA A 18 8.58 14.45 0.28
CA ALA A 18 8.01 13.13 0.06
C ALA A 18 7.81 12.75 -1.41
N ASN A 19 7.70 13.74 -2.31
CA ASN A 19 7.45 13.49 -3.73
C ASN A 19 8.67 12.92 -4.47
N ASP A 20 9.88 13.17 -3.98
CA ASP A 20 11.13 12.70 -4.60
C ASP A 20 11.76 11.54 -3.82
N ILE A 21 11.03 10.93 -2.88
CA ILE A 21 11.55 9.77 -2.14
C ILE A 21 11.59 8.59 -3.07
N GLU A 22 12.79 8.06 -3.23
CA GLU A 22 13.01 6.74 -3.76
C GLU A 22 12.98 5.71 -2.62
N MET A 23 12.01 4.81 -2.69
CA MET A 23 11.81 3.77 -1.71
C MET A 23 12.42 2.47 -2.23
N VAL A 24 13.27 1.85 -1.43
CA VAL A 24 13.89 0.56 -1.74
C VAL A 24 13.56 -0.41 -0.62
N PHE A 25 12.93 -1.52 -0.94
CA PHE A 25 12.63 -2.59 0.01
C PHE A 25 12.80 -3.95 -0.66
N THR A 26 13.02 -4.97 0.17
CA THR A 26 13.23 -6.34 -0.28
C THR A 26 11.99 -7.18 -0.04
N ALA A 27 11.47 -7.81 -1.08
CA ALA A 27 10.37 -8.76 -1.00
C ALA A 27 10.79 -10.08 -1.66
N ASP A 28 10.79 -11.18 -0.90
CA ASP A 28 11.16 -12.52 -1.36
C ASP A 28 12.46 -12.53 -2.22
N VAL A 29 13.49 -11.79 -1.76
CA VAL A 29 14.82 -11.62 -2.40
C VAL A 29 14.87 -10.64 -3.60
N THR A 30 13.75 -10.03 -4.00
CA THR A 30 13.73 -8.97 -5.01
C THR A 30 13.74 -7.58 -4.36
N SER A 31 14.66 -6.72 -4.81
CA SER A 31 14.68 -5.31 -4.41
C SER A 31 13.77 -4.51 -5.33
N VAL A 32 12.76 -3.86 -4.76
CA VAL A 32 11.81 -3.04 -5.50
C VAL A 32 12.15 -1.57 -5.24
N LYS A 33 12.34 -0.82 -6.31
CA LYS A 33 12.63 0.61 -6.29
C LYS A 33 11.45 1.36 -6.89
N LEU A 34 10.84 2.26 -6.13
CA LEU A 34 9.71 3.06 -6.61
C LEU A 34 9.68 4.44 -5.96
N SER A 35 9.07 5.41 -6.64
CA SER A 35 8.87 6.76 -6.10
C SER A 35 7.45 6.93 -5.56
N PHE A 36 7.25 7.85 -4.61
CA PHE A 36 5.91 8.10 -4.06
C PHE A 36 4.86 8.44 -5.14
N PRO A 37 5.17 9.22 -6.19
CA PRO A 37 4.25 9.45 -7.32
C PRO A 37 3.82 8.18 -8.09
N ASP A 38 4.59 7.09 -8.01
CA ASP A 38 4.25 5.82 -8.67
C ASP A 38 3.18 5.01 -7.92
N LEU A 39 2.81 5.47 -6.72
CA LEU A 39 1.79 4.85 -5.90
C LEU A 39 0.39 5.24 -6.37
N PHE A 40 -0.46 4.25 -6.63
CA PHE A 40 -1.87 4.47 -6.93
C PHE A 40 -2.73 4.28 -5.68
N ASP A 41 -3.81 5.05 -5.60
CA ASP A 41 -4.83 4.87 -4.57
C ASP A 41 -5.30 3.40 -4.52
N PHE A 42 -5.36 2.81 -3.32
CA PHE A 42 -5.72 1.41 -3.16
C PHE A 42 -7.09 1.06 -3.78
N SER A 43 -8.04 1.99 -3.85
CA SER A 43 -9.32 1.78 -4.55
C SER A 43 -9.17 1.51 -6.05
N LYS A 44 -8.07 1.95 -6.67
CA LYS A 44 -7.78 1.68 -8.08
C LYS A 44 -7.22 0.28 -8.28
N LEU A 45 -6.63 -0.34 -7.26
CA LEU A 45 -6.12 -1.72 -7.35
C LEU A 45 -7.21 -2.72 -7.63
N GLU A 46 -8.41 -2.55 -7.08
CA GLU A 46 -9.53 -3.49 -7.29
C GLU A 46 -9.98 -3.59 -8.75
N LYS A 47 -9.63 -2.60 -9.58
CA LYS A 47 -9.84 -2.67 -11.04
C LYS A 47 -8.81 -3.57 -11.75
N ILE A 48 -7.74 -3.95 -11.05
CA ILE A 48 -6.55 -4.62 -11.59
C ILE A 48 -6.31 -5.98 -10.91
N ILE A 49 -6.75 -6.14 -9.67
CA ILE A 49 -6.66 -7.37 -8.87
C ILE A 49 -8.03 -8.02 -8.72
N SER A 50 -8.06 -9.32 -8.50
CA SER A 50 -9.27 -10.08 -8.24
C SER A 50 -9.91 -9.73 -6.89
N HIS A 51 -11.19 -10.07 -6.75
CA HIS A 51 -11.95 -9.84 -5.53
C HIS A 51 -11.33 -10.54 -4.30
N ASP A 52 -10.86 -11.78 -4.48
CA ASP A 52 -10.31 -12.59 -3.41
C ASP A 52 -8.97 -12.04 -2.89
N GLU A 53 -8.12 -11.51 -3.79
CA GLU A 53 -6.87 -10.84 -3.41
C GLU A 53 -7.15 -9.59 -2.59
N SER A 54 -8.13 -8.78 -3.02
CA SER A 54 -8.53 -7.58 -2.29
C SER A 54 -9.06 -7.91 -0.89
N LEU A 55 -9.93 -8.92 -0.76
CA LEU A 55 -10.45 -9.38 0.53
C LEU A 55 -9.33 -9.87 1.46
N ASN A 56 -8.34 -10.59 0.93
CA ASN A 56 -7.20 -11.09 1.70
C ASN A 56 -6.40 -9.94 2.32
N ILE A 57 -6.02 -8.96 1.49
CA ILE A 57 -5.29 -7.75 1.92
C ILE A 57 -6.09 -7.00 2.99
N GLN A 58 -7.39 -6.81 2.76
CA GLN A 58 -8.27 -6.07 3.68
C GLN A 58 -8.36 -6.76 5.06
N SER A 59 -8.51 -8.08 5.06
CA SER A 59 -8.58 -8.89 6.29
C SER A 59 -7.29 -8.79 7.10
N GLU A 60 -6.13 -9.00 6.47
CA GLU A 60 -4.83 -9.02 7.16
C GLU A 60 -4.42 -7.63 7.73
N LEU A 61 -4.90 -6.57 7.09
CA LEU A 61 -4.67 -5.21 7.54
C LEU A 61 -5.71 -4.71 8.55
N ASN A 62 -6.77 -5.50 8.84
CA ASN A 62 -7.86 -5.17 9.75
C ASN A 62 -8.54 -3.83 9.42
N PHE A 63 -8.79 -3.55 8.14
CA PHE A 63 -9.39 -2.28 7.72
C PHE A 63 -10.93 -2.31 7.69
N GLY A 64 -11.52 -1.16 8.05
CA GLY A 64 -12.95 -0.95 7.93
C GLY A 64 -13.34 -0.75 6.46
N VAL A 65 -14.06 -1.72 5.91
CA VAL A 65 -14.74 -1.62 4.62
C VAL A 65 -16.20 -1.33 4.92
N ILE A 66 -16.75 -0.32 4.27
CA ILE A 66 -18.19 -0.10 4.26
C ILE A 66 -18.68 -0.32 2.83
N GLU A 67 -19.82 -0.95 2.68
CA GLU A 67 -20.48 -1.08 1.40
C GLU A 67 -21.54 0.03 1.30
N PHE A 68 -21.53 0.77 0.19
CA PHE A 68 -22.47 1.85 -0.06
C PHE A 68 -22.85 1.83 -1.54
N ASP A 69 -24.15 1.66 -1.81
CA ASP A 69 -24.70 1.60 -3.17
C ASP A 69 -24.05 0.56 -4.09
N GLY A 70 -23.68 -0.60 -3.53
CA GLY A 70 -22.97 -1.67 -4.25
C GLY A 70 -21.49 -1.35 -4.53
N GLU A 71 -21.01 -0.16 -4.16
CA GLU A 71 -19.60 0.19 -4.16
C GLU A 71 -18.99 -0.07 -2.77
N LYS A 72 -17.83 -0.74 -2.74
CA LYS A 72 -17.05 -0.87 -1.52
C LYS A 72 -16.27 0.41 -1.29
N ILE A 73 -16.62 1.15 -0.24
CA ILE A 73 -15.88 2.32 0.20
C ILE A 73 -14.87 1.89 1.25
N PHE A 74 -13.60 2.01 0.89
CA PHE A 74 -12.49 1.84 1.81
C PHE A 74 -12.43 3.06 2.71
N LYS A 75 -12.59 2.86 4.02
CA LYS A 75 -12.24 3.93 4.95
C LYS A 75 -10.76 4.26 4.87
N GLY A 76 -9.93 3.36 4.31
CA GLY A 76 -8.60 3.62 3.77
C GLY A 76 -7.64 4.30 4.72
N ARG A 77 -7.92 4.25 6.04
CA ARG A 77 -7.29 5.09 7.05
C ARG A 77 -6.79 4.24 8.19
N LYS A 78 -5.48 4.07 8.29
CA LYS A 78 -4.79 3.64 9.51
C LYS A 78 -4.36 4.88 10.26
N LYS A 79 -5.03 5.23 11.37
CA LYS A 79 -4.65 6.40 12.20
C LYS A 79 -4.45 7.71 11.42
N GLY A 80 -5.22 7.92 10.33
CA GLY A 80 -5.11 9.12 9.47
C GLY A 80 -4.35 8.94 8.16
N LEU A 81 -3.64 7.82 7.97
CA LEU A 81 -2.84 7.53 6.77
C LEU A 81 -3.68 6.84 5.67
N ARG A 82 -3.61 7.35 4.44
CA ARG A 82 -4.28 6.81 3.24
C ARG A 82 -3.57 5.57 2.71
N LEU A 83 -4.31 4.67 2.07
CA LEU A 83 -3.73 3.46 1.48
C LEU A 83 -3.41 3.62 0.00
N TYR A 84 -2.27 3.09 -0.36
CA TYR A 84 -1.78 3.06 -1.72
C TYR A 84 -1.27 1.67 -2.08
N GLY A 85 -1.20 1.41 -3.38
CA GLY A 85 -0.67 0.19 -3.93
C GLY A 85 0.43 0.43 -4.96
N HIS A 86 1.22 -0.61 -5.17
CA HIS A 86 2.13 -0.73 -6.30
C HIS A 86 2.13 -2.19 -6.81
N ILE A 87 2.20 -2.38 -8.13
CA ILE A 87 2.29 -3.71 -8.75
C ILE A 87 3.67 -3.81 -9.39
N SER A 88 4.47 -4.77 -8.93
CA SER A 88 5.71 -5.15 -9.62
C SER A 88 5.53 -6.49 -10.31
N ILE A 89 6.04 -6.62 -11.52
CA ILE A 89 6.05 -7.87 -12.28
C ILE A 89 7.51 -8.27 -12.44
N GLU A 90 7.89 -9.33 -11.72
CA GLU A 90 9.26 -9.82 -11.65
C GLU A 90 9.35 -11.22 -12.27
N GLU A 91 10.57 -11.72 -12.50
CA GLU A 91 10.78 -13.11 -12.96
C GLU A 91 10.17 -14.14 -12.00
N SER A 92 10.08 -13.80 -10.70
CA SER A 92 9.57 -14.68 -9.64
C SER A 92 8.05 -14.59 -9.43
N GLY A 93 7.35 -13.72 -10.17
CA GLY A 93 5.90 -13.58 -10.13
C GLY A 93 5.42 -12.13 -10.04
N LYS A 94 4.11 -11.95 -9.86
CA LYS A 94 3.49 -10.63 -9.67
C LYS A 94 3.41 -10.34 -8.18
N TYR A 95 3.87 -9.15 -7.78
CA TYR A 95 3.81 -8.66 -6.41
C TYR A 95 2.90 -7.46 -6.32
N ILE A 96 2.04 -7.43 -5.31
CA ILE A 96 1.20 -6.28 -4.97
C ILE A 96 1.66 -5.74 -3.62
N PHE A 97 2.31 -4.59 -3.63
CA PHE A 97 2.80 -3.90 -2.43
C PHE A 97 1.78 -2.92 -1.92
N ILE A 98 1.56 -2.92 -0.60
CA ILE A 98 0.57 -2.07 0.05
C ILE A 98 1.25 -1.10 0.99
N PHE A 99 0.92 0.18 0.83
CA PHE A 99 1.50 1.28 1.59
C PHE A 99 0.43 2.04 2.36
N SER A 100 0.80 2.57 3.53
CA SER A 100 0.03 3.60 4.21
C SER A 100 0.81 4.91 4.25
N CYS A 101 0.22 5.97 3.71
CA CYS A 101 0.89 7.26 3.49
C CYS A 101 0.01 8.41 3.98
N GLY A 102 0.60 9.40 4.63
CA GLY A 102 -0.15 10.60 5.03
C GLY A 102 0.54 11.43 6.10
N GLU A 103 -0.02 12.62 6.34
CA GLU A 103 0.38 13.46 7.45
C GLU A 103 -0.24 12.94 8.75
N PHE A 104 0.62 12.45 9.65
CA PHE A 104 0.20 12.03 10.99
C PHE A 104 0.08 13.23 11.94
N GLN A 105 0.89 14.28 11.70
CA GLN A 105 0.92 15.56 12.40
C GLN A 105 1.24 16.66 11.36
N PRO A 106 0.93 17.95 11.63
CA PRO A 106 1.31 19.04 10.74
C PRO A 106 2.81 18.99 10.39
N ALA A 107 3.14 19.04 9.10
CA ALA A 107 4.50 18.94 8.57
C ALA A 107 5.26 17.63 8.88
N ARG A 108 4.55 16.55 9.22
CA ARG A 108 5.12 15.22 9.44
C ARG A 108 4.39 14.17 8.61
N PHE A 109 4.90 13.96 7.41
CA PHE A 109 4.45 12.94 6.47
C PHE A 109 5.14 11.60 6.76
N GLN A 110 4.36 10.54 6.78
CA GLN A 110 4.86 9.19 7.01
C GLN A 110 4.45 8.25 5.89
N ILE A 111 5.36 7.34 5.54
CA ILE A 111 5.11 6.24 4.61
C ILE A 111 5.48 4.94 5.31
N PHE A 112 4.55 3.99 5.32
CA PHE A 112 4.79 2.64 5.80
C PHE A 112 4.53 1.63 4.68
N LEU A 113 5.40 0.63 4.56
CA LEU A 113 5.12 -0.60 3.83
C LEU A 113 4.35 -1.53 4.76
N GLU A 114 3.06 -1.67 4.51
CA GLU A 114 2.17 -2.51 5.32
C GLU A 114 2.42 -3.99 5.03
N GLY A 115 2.76 -4.33 3.79
CA GLY A 115 3.06 -5.68 3.37
C GLY A 115 2.91 -5.88 1.87
N TYR A 116 2.94 -7.14 1.44
CA TYR A 116 2.78 -7.49 0.04
C TYR A 116 2.03 -8.80 -0.18
N LEU A 117 1.42 -8.94 -1.35
CA LEU A 117 0.83 -10.20 -1.83
C LEU A 117 1.62 -10.70 -3.03
N LYS A 118 2.07 -11.96 -2.98
CA LYS A 118 2.61 -12.67 -4.14
C LYS A 118 1.48 -13.41 -4.85
N VAL A 119 1.32 -13.10 -6.14
CA VAL A 119 0.28 -13.60 -7.05
C VAL A 119 0.89 -14.56 -8.06
#